data_AF-A0AAV7LQP1-F1
#
_entry.id   AF-A0AAV7LQP1-F1
#
_cell.length_a   1.000
_cell.length_b   1.000
_cell.length_c   1.000
_cell.angle_alpha   90.00
_cell.angle_beta   90.00
_cell.angle_gamma   90.00
#
_symmetry.space_group_name_H-M   'P 1'
#
loop_
_entity.id
_entity.type
_entity.pdbx_description
1 polymer ?
#
loop_
_entity_poly.entity_id
_entity_poly.type
_entity_poly.pdbx_seq_one_letter_code
_entity_poly.pdbx_strand_id
1 'polypeptide(L)'
;MDPTPVERGGDPTLQDVLLAISAFRVALEGKIDARASDFTVLRDDHRRQAEKVTATDKKLEELHPEIKDNTKTTQQMEKRIRALELRAEDTENRSCRNNIHVIRLPERIEKSNLVEFLERWLREEVAEDGLSPFFAIERAH
;
A
#
# COMPACT_ATOMS: atom_id res chain seq x y z
N MET A 1 -66.95 14.96 -62.29
CA MET A 1 -66.75 13.59 -62.78
C MET A 1 -65.48 13.63 -63.60
N ASP A 2 -64.35 13.04 -63.23
CA ASP A 2 -64.11 11.96 -62.29
C ASP A 2 -62.64 11.95 -61.81
N PRO A 3 -62.34 11.36 -60.65
CA PRO A 3 -60.98 11.13 -60.19
C PRO A 3 -60.33 10.01 -61.00
N THR A 4 -59.08 10.23 -61.44
CA THR A 4 -58.23 9.21 -62.08
C THR A 4 -58.12 7.97 -61.20
N PRO A 5 -58.38 6.76 -61.72
CA PRO A 5 -58.27 5.53 -60.95
C PRO A 5 -56.81 5.28 -60.57
N VAL A 6 -56.56 5.19 -59.26
CA VAL A 6 -55.33 4.60 -58.72
C VAL A 6 -55.35 3.12 -59.10
N GLU A 7 -54.41 2.68 -59.94
CA GLU A 7 -54.23 1.25 -60.22
C GLU A 7 -53.97 0.52 -58.89
N ARG A 8 -54.98 -0.22 -58.44
CA ARG A 8 -54.81 -1.17 -57.34
C ARG A 8 -54.05 -2.35 -57.94
N GLY A 9 -52.83 -2.57 -57.46
CA GLY A 9 -52.06 -3.78 -57.77
C GLY A 9 -52.95 -5.01 -57.59
N GLY A 10 -52.94 -5.89 -58.58
CA GLY A 10 -53.79 -7.09 -58.60
C GLY A 10 -53.61 -7.94 -57.36
N ASP A 11 -54.67 -8.67 -56.98
CA ASP A 11 -54.65 -9.56 -55.82
C ASP A 11 -53.47 -10.54 -55.92
N PRO A 12 -52.70 -10.70 -54.84
CA PRO A 12 -51.52 -11.57 -54.85
C PRO A 12 -51.93 -12.99 -55.23
N THR A 13 -51.20 -13.57 -56.18
CA THR A 13 -51.46 -14.93 -56.63
C THR A 13 -50.98 -15.93 -55.58
N LEU A 14 -51.50 -17.16 -55.64
CA LEU A 14 -51.02 -18.25 -54.78
C LEU A 14 -49.50 -18.46 -54.89
N GLN A 15 -48.94 -18.20 -56.07
CA GLN A 15 -47.50 -18.30 -56.32
C GLN A 15 -46.71 -17.25 -55.52
N ASP A 16 -47.23 -16.02 -55.43
CA ASP A 16 -46.59 -14.93 -54.69
C ASP A 16 -46.55 -15.24 -53.18
N VAL A 17 -47.61 -15.84 -52.65
CA VAL A 17 -47.68 -16.27 -51.25
C VAL A 17 -46.68 -17.40 -50.97
N LEU A 18 -46.59 -18.40 -51.85
CA LEU A 18 -45.64 -19.51 -51.69
C LEU A 18 -44.18 -19.02 -51.76
N LEU A 19 -43.89 -18.08 -52.66
CA LEU A 19 -42.57 -17.45 -52.75
C LEU A 19 -42.24 -16.68 -51.46
N ALA A 20 -43.17 -15.87 -50.94
CA ALA A 20 -42.98 -15.14 -49.70
C ALA A 20 -42.75 -16.06 -48.49
N ILE A 21 -43.50 -17.16 -48.39
CA ILE A 21 -43.30 -18.18 -47.33
C ILE A 21 -41.91 -18.81 -47.44
N SER A 22 -41.47 -19.16 -48.65
CA SER A 22 -40.15 -19.75 -48.86
C SER A 22 -39.02 -18.77 -48.50
N ALA A 23 -39.14 -17.51 -48.89
CA ALA A 23 -38.18 -16.47 -48.57
C ALA A 23 -38.11 -16.19 -47.06
N PHE A 24 -39.27 -16.15 -46.40
CA PHE A 24 -39.36 -15.98 -44.95
C PHE A 24 -38.72 -17.16 -44.20
N ARG A 25 -38.98 -18.40 -44.65
CA ARG A 25 -38.36 -19.60 -44.10
C ARG A 25 -36.83 -19.51 -44.18
N VAL A 26 -36.28 -19.20 -45.35
CA VAL A 26 -34.82 -19.08 -45.53
C VAL A 26 -34.24 -17.97 -44.64
N ALA A 27 -34.94 -16.84 -44.52
CA ALA A 27 -34.50 -15.74 -43.65
C ALA A 27 -34.54 -16.11 -42.16
N LEU A 28 -35.52 -16.91 -41.73
CA LEU A 28 -35.60 -17.44 -40.38
C LEU A 28 -34.49 -18.45 -40.08
N GLU A 29 -34.25 -19.40 -40.99
CA GLU A 29 -33.16 -20.38 -40.88
C GLU A 29 -31.82 -19.66 -40.73
N GLY A 30 -31.54 -18.66 -41.57
CA GLY A 30 -30.32 -17.85 -41.47
C GLY A 30 -30.19 -17.08 -40.15
N LYS A 31 -31.29 -16.55 -39.59
CA LYS A 31 -31.27 -15.89 -38.28
C LYS A 31 -31.05 -16.87 -37.12
N ILE A 32 -31.59 -18.08 -37.22
CA ILE A 32 -31.38 -19.14 -36.23
C ILE A 32 -29.92 -19.58 -36.24
N ASP A 33 -29.34 -19.80 -37.43
CA ASP A 33 -27.94 -20.19 -37.58
C ASP A 33 -26.99 -19.10 -37.05
N ALA A 34 -27.27 -17.83 -37.38
CA ALA A 34 -26.48 -16.70 -36.87
C ALA A 34 -26.52 -16.64 -35.33
N ARG A 35 -27.70 -16.77 -34.72
CA ARG A 35 -27.81 -16.79 -33.25
C ARG A 35 -27.17 -18.02 -32.62
N ALA A 36 -27.28 -19.18 -33.26
CA ALA A 36 -26.62 -20.39 -32.79
C ALA A 36 -25.10 -20.20 -32.77
N SER A 37 -24.54 -19.58 -33.82
CA SER A 37 -23.13 -19.19 -33.87
C SER A 37 -22.78 -18.24 -32.72
N ASP A 38 -23.53 -17.16 -32.51
CA ASP A 38 -23.27 -16.21 -31.41
C ASP A 38 -23.30 -16.90 -30.03
N PHE A 39 -24.24 -17.83 -29.82
CA PHE A 39 -24.30 -18.60 -28.58
C PHE A 39 -23.08 -19.49 -28.37
N THR A 40 -22.50 -20.05 -29.43
CA THR A 40 -21.25 -20.83 -29.30
C THR A 40 -20.08 -19.97 -28.86
N VAL A 41 -19.95 -18.77 -29.43
CA VAL A 41 -18.92 -17.79 -29.07
C VAL A 41 -19.09 -17.34 -27.61
N LEU A 42 -20.32 -16.98 -27.22
CA LEU A 42 -20.62 -16.55 -25.86
C LEU A 42 -20.31 -17.64 -24.82
N ARG A 43 -20.61 -18.90 -25.14
CA ARG A 43 -20.29 -20.05 -24.28
C ARG A 43 -18.78 -20.21 -24.11
N ASP A 44 -18.00 -20.02 -25.18
CA ASP A 44 -16.54 -20.10 -25.12
C ASP A 44 -15.93 -18.96 -24.30
N ASP A 45 -16.45 -17.74 -24.45
CA ASP A 45 -16.02 -16.61 -23.64
C ASP A 45 -16.38 -16.78 -22.17
N HIS A 46 -17.58 -17.29 -21.87
CA HIS A 46 -17.99 -17.61 -20.51
C HIS A 46 -17.08 -18.67 -19.87
N ARG A 47 -16.71 -19.73 -20.62
CA ARG A 47 -15.75 -20.73 -20.16
C ARG A 47 -14.39 -20.10 -19.85
N ARG A 48 -13.85 -19.27 -20.74
CA ARG A 48 -12.58 -18.56 -20.53
C ARG A 48 -12.63 -17.64 -19.31
N GLN A 49 -13.76 -16.98 -19.08
CA GLN A 49 -13.94 -16.14 -17.89
C GLN A 49 -13.97 -16.98 -16.62
N ALA A 50 -14.68 -18.11 -16.61
CA ALA A 50 -14.71 -19.02 -15.45
C ALA A 50 -13.30 -19.56 -15.12
N GLU A 51 -12.50 -19.91 -16.14
CA GLU A 51 -11.11 -20.33 -15.95
C GLU A 51 -10.24 -19.22 -15.35
N LYS A 52 -10.37 -17.99 -15.86
CA LYS A 52 -9.65 -16.82 -15.32
C LYS A 52 -10.02 -16.54 -13.87
N VAL A 53 -11.31 -16.54 -13.53
CA VAL A 53 -11.79 -16.33 -12.16
C VAL A 53 -11.22 -17.38 -11.22
N THR A 54 -11.27 -18.66 -11.61
CA THR A 54 -10.69 -19.76 -10.83
C THR A 54 -9.19 -19.58 -10.61
N ALA A 55 -8.46 -19.15 -11.64
CA ALA A 55 -7.01 -18.91 -11.53
C ALA A 55 -6.68 -17.71 -10.63
N THR A 56 -7.48 -16.63 -10.71
CA THR A 56 -7.30 -15.47 -9.83
C THR A 56 -7.62 -15.79 -8.38
N ASP A 57 -8.64 -16.59 -8.12
CA ASP A 57 -9.02 -16.98 -6.76
C ASP A 57 -7.92 -17.84 -6.11
N LYS A 58 -7.36 -18.80 -6.85
CA LYS A 58 -6.20 -19.58 -6.36
C LYS A 58 -4.99 -18.70 -6.04
N LYS A 59 -4.66 -17.75 -6.92
CA LYS A 59 -3.58 -16.81 -6.67
C LYS A 59 -3.84 -15.96 -5.43
N LEU A 60 -5.10 -15.59 -5.19
CA LEU A 60 -5.49 -14.84 -4.00
C LEU A 60 -5.34 -15.68 -2.73
N GLU A 61 -5.75 -16.95 -2.77
CA GLU A 61 -5.59 -17.91 -1.67
C GLU A 61 -4.11 -18.12 -1.31
N GLU A 62 -3.21 -18.13 -2.29
CA GLU A 62 -1.77 -18.26 -2.08
C GLU A 62 -1.14 -16.97 -1.50
N LEU A 63 -1.53 -15.80 -1.99
CA LEU A 63 -0.96 -14.51 -1.55
C LEU A 63 -1.45 -14.07 -0.16
N HIS A 64 -2.67 -14.45 0.22
CA HIS A 64 -3.25 -14.06 1.50
C HIS A 64 -2.42 -14.47 2.73
N PRO A 65 -1.96 -15.73 2.88
CA PRO A 65 -1.12 -16.13 4.01
C PRO A 65 0.24 -15.43 4.00
N GLU A 66 0.85 -15.23 2.83
CA GLU A 66 2.14 -14.55 2.71
C GLU A 66 2.05 -13.10 3.22
N ILE A 67 1.01 -12.35 2.82
CA ILE A 67 0.75 -11.00 3.31
C ILE A 67 0.57 -10.99 4.82
N LYS A 68 -0.17 -11.96 5.36
CA LYS A 68 -0.43 -12.07 6.79
C LYS A 68 0.85 -12.34 7.58
N ASP A 69 1.71 -13.24 7.10
CA ASP A 69 2.97 -13.59 7.74
C ASP A 69 3.98 -12.45 7.66
N ASN A 70 4.07 -11.77 6.51
CA ASN A 70 4.88 -10.57 6.35
C ASN A 70 4.41 -9.47 7.31
N THR A 71 3.10 -9.22 7.40
CA THR A 71 2.55 -8.23 8.33
C THR A 71 2.90 -8.54 9.78
N LYS A 72 2.77 -9.81 10.19
CA LYS A 72 3.14 -10.26 11.54
C LYS A 72 4.63 -10.07 11.81
N THR A 73 5.48 -10.38 10.83
CA THR A 73 6.93 -10.22 10.94
C THR A 73 7.31 -8.75 11.09
N THR A 74 6.74 -7.87 10.27
CA THR A 74 6.95 -6.42 10.36
C THR A 74 6.54 -5.89 11.73
N GLN A 75 5.37 -6.26 12.25
CA GLN A 75 4.93 -5.85 13.58
C GLN A 75 5.86 -6.34 14.71
N GLN A 76 6.43 -7.54 14.57
CA GLN A 76 7.42 -8.06 15.53
C GLN A 76 8.73 -7.27 15.46
N MET A 77 9.20 -6.94 14.25
CA MET A 77 10.40 -6.14 14.05
C MET A 77 10.23 -4.73 14.60
N GLU A 78 9.10 -4.06 14.33
CA GLU A 78 8.78 -2.74 14.88
C GLU A 78 8.80 -2.73 16.40
N LYS A 79 8.20 -3.73 17.05
CA LYS A 79 8.23 -3.88 18.51
C LYS A 79 9.66 -4.03 19.04
N ARG A 80 10.49 -4.82 18.34
CA ARG A 80 11.89 -5.03 18.73
C ARG A 80 12.71 -3.74 18.56
N ILE A 81 12.51 -3.02 17.47
CA ILE A 81 13.17 -1.74 17.22
C ILE A 81 12.84 -0.76 18.35
N ARG A 82 11.55 -0.55 18.67
CA ARG A 82 11.14 0.34 19.77
C ARG A 82 11.73 -0.07 21.11
N ALA A 83 11.79 -1.38 21.41
CA ALA A 83 12.38 -1.87 22.64
C ALA A 83 13.90 -1.64 22.68
N LEU A 84 14.59 -1.71 21.54
CA LEU A 84 16.03 -1.41 21.44
C LEU A 84 16.30 0.08 21.52
N GLU A 85 15.48 0.92 20.90
CA GLU A 85 15.56 2.39 21.00
C GLU A 85 15.44 2.85 22.45
N LEU A 86 14.42 2.37 23.17
CA LEU A 86 14.22 2.72 24.58
C LEU A 86 15.40 2.26 25.45
N ARG A 87 15.97 1.08 25.16
CA ARG A 87 17.16 0.60 25.87
C ARG A 87 18.39 1.45 25.55
N ALA A 88 18.59 1.83 24.29
CA ALA A 88 19.70 2.68 23.88
C ALA A 88 19.62 4.04 24.58
N GLU A 89 18.44 4.66 24.58
CA GLU A 89 18.17 5.92 25.26
C GLU A 89 18.42 5.82 26.78
N ASP A 90 17.92 4.77 27.45
CA ASP A 90 18.18 4.55 28.88
C ASP A 90 19.67 4.34 29.16
N THR A 91 20.38 3.59 28.32
CA THR A 91 21.84 3.40 28.48
C THR A 91 22.62 4.68 28.26
N GLU A 92 22.26 5.49 27.28
CA GLU A 92 22.89 6.78 27.00
C GLU A 92 22.65 7.75 28.15
N ASN A 93 21.40 7.87 28.60
CA ASN A 93 21.02 8.72 29.74
C ASN A 93 21.75 8.31 31.03
N ARG A 94 21.92 7.01 31.29
CA ARG A 94 22.70 6.55 32.46
C ARG A 94 24.18 6.81 32.31
N SER A 95 24.74 6.60 31.13
CA SER A 95 26.16 6.84 30.86
C SER A 95 26.52 8.32 30.94
N CYS A 96 25.62 9.21 30.55
CA CYS A 96 25.81 10.65 30.54
C CYS A 96 25.25 11.34 31.79
N ARG A 97 24.66 10.60 32.73
CA ARG A 97 23.95 11.17 33.90
C ARG A 97 24.82 12.10 34.75
N ASN A 98 26.10 11.76 34.86
CA ASN A 98 27.07 12.52 35.67
C ASN A 98 27.92 13.46 34.81
N ASN A 99 27.67 13.53 33.50
CA ASN A 99 28.38 14.42 32.61
C ASN A 99 27.70 15.80 32.65
N ILE A 100 28.52 16.85 32.72
CA ILE A 100 28.06 18.23 32.63
C ILE A 100 28.68 18.89 31.40
N HIS A 101 27.93 19.77 30.77
CA HIS A 101 28.40 20.57 29.65
C HIS A 101 28.59 22.01 30.10
N VAL A 102 29.85 22.47 30.14
CA VAL A 102 30.16 23.87 30.41
C VAL A 102 30.23 24.60 29.07
N ILE A 103 29.37 25.60 28.89
CA ILE A 103 29.27 26.36 27.64
C ILE A 103 29.68 27.80 27.92
N ARG A 104 30.39 28.44 26.97
CA ARG A 104 30.87 29.83 27.06
C ARG A 104 31.99 30.04 28.09
N LEU A 105 32.72 28.99 28.44
CA LEU A 105 33.97 29.12 29.17
C LEU A 105 35.06 29.67 28.22
N PRO A 106 35.79 30.74 28.57
CA PRO A 106 36.88 31.23 27.74
C PRO A 106 37.97 30.17 27.54
N GLU A 107 38.41 29.96 26.30
CA GLU A 107 39.40 28.94 25.99
C GLU A 107 40.78 29.27 26.62
N ARG A 108 41.55 28.23 26.97
CA ARG A 108 42.94 28.29 27.46
C ARG A 108 43.12 28.89 28.87
N ILE A 109 42.05 29.06 29.64
CA ILE A 109 42.15 29.48 31.04
C ILE A 109 42.66 28.36 31.96
N GLU A 110 42.42 27.10 31.60
CA GLU A 110 42.82 25.91 32.35
C GLU A 110 44.33 25.63 32.39
N LYS A 111 45.15 26.32 31.59
CA LYS A 111 46.60 26.09 31.45
C LYS A 111 46.90 24.62 31.10
N SER A 112 47.53 23.86 32.00
CA SER A 112 48.06 22.51 31.74
C SER A 112 47.20 21.38 32.32
N ASN A 113 46.26 21.65 33.23
CA ASN A 113 45.43 20.61 33.85
C ASN A 113 43.96 21.05 33.94
N LEU A 114 43.17 20.57 32.98
CA LEU A 114 41.74 20.86 32.85
C LEU A 114 40.91 20.35 34.04
N VAL A 115 41.23 19.16 34.55
CA VAL A 115 40.46 18.51 35.63
C VAL A 115 40.60 19.32 36.92
N GLU A 116 41.83 19.62 37.34
CA GLU A 116 42.08 20.43 38.54
C GLU A 116 41.49 21.84 38.42
N PHE A 117 41.56 22.43 37.22
CA PHE A 117 40.96 23.73 36.97
C PHE A 117 39.43 23.68 37.18
N LEU A 118 38.74 22.72 36.55
CA LEU A 118 37.29 22.60 36.63
C LEU A 118 36.81 22.24 38.04
N GLU A 119 37.53 21.40 38.78
CA GLU A 119 37.19 21.07 40.17
C GLU A 119 37.21 22.30 41.07
N ARG A 120 38.26 23.13 40.94
CA ARG A 120 38.35 24.40 41.68
C ARG A 120 37.27 25.38 41.23
N TRP A 121 37.13 25.57 39.92
CA TRP A 121 36.18 26.52 39.33
C TRP A 121 34.74 26.20 39.74
N LEU A 122 34.32 24.92 39.68
CA LEU A 122 32.97 24.52 40.11
C LEU A 122 32.75 24.74 41.61
N ARG A 123 33.77 24.49 42.45
CA ARG A 123 33.67 24.70 43.89
C ARG A 123 33.57 26.18 44.25
N GLU A 124 34.23 27.05 43.50
CA GLU A 124 34.23 28.51 43.71
C GLU A 124 32.98 29.19 43.17
N GLU A 125 32.52 28.82 41.97
CA GLU A 125 31.49 29.57 41.23
C GLU A 125 30.07 29.00 41.35
N VAL A 126 29.90 27.70 41.64
CA VAL A 126 28.58 27.04 41.59
C VAL A 126 27.98 26.78 42.96
N ALA A 127 28.79 26.57 43.99
CA ALA A 127 28.30 26.10 45.29
C ALA A 127 28.60 27.09 46.43
N GLU A 128 27.62 27.93 46.78
CA GLU A 128 27.68 28.78 48.00
C GLU A 128 27.82 27.94 49.28
N ASP A 129 27.18 26.77 49.34
CA ASP A 129 27.27 25.79 50.44
C ASP A 129 28.38 24.73 50.23
N GLY A 130 29.16 24.86 49.14
CA GLY A 130 30.22 23.92 48.77
C GLY A 130 29.71 22.61 48.14
N LEU A 131 30.54 22.03 47.26
CA LEU A 131 30.32 20.68 46.74
C LEU A 131 30.68 19.64 47.80
N SER A 132 30.07 18.45 47.69
CA SER A 132 30.37 17.28 48.54
C SER A 132 31.89 17.09 48.72
N PRO A 133 32.36 16.71 49.92
CA PRO A 133 33.78 16.40 50.13
C PRO A 133 34.28 15.22 49.27
N PHE A 134 33.36 14.43 48.70
CA PHE A 134 33.67 13.34 47.76
C PHE A 134 33.50 13.74 46.29
N PHE A 135 33.27 15.02 45.99
CA PHE A 135 33.20 15.50 44.62
C PHE A 135 34.58 15.38 43.96
N ALA A 136 34.63 14.66 42.84
CA ALA A 136 35.81 14.52 42.00
C ALA A 136 35.37 14.41 40.55
N ILE A 137 36.13 15.02 39.64
CA ILE A 137 35.91 14.90 38.20
C ILE A 137 36.75 13.73 37.69
N GLU A 138 36.10 12.67 37.21
CA GLU A 138 36.80 11.49 36.70
C GLU A 138 37.56 11.80 35.40
N ARG A 139 36.94 12.58 34.51
CA ARG A 139 37.47 12.92 33.18
C ARG A 139 36.96 14.29 32.77
N ALA A 140 37.82 15.06 32.11
CA ALA A 140 37.45 16.28 31.41
C ALA A 140 38.09 16.28 30.03
N HIS A 141 37.38 16.86 29.06
CA HIS A 141 37.74 16.89 27.64
C HIS A 141 37.48 18.28 27.09
#